data_AF-R4U125-F1
#
_entry.id   AF-R4U125-F1
#
_cell.length_a   1.000
_cell.length_b   1.000
_cell.length_c   1.000
_cell.angle_alpha   90.00
_cell.angle_beta   90.00
_cell.angle_gamma   90.00
#
_symmetry.space_group_name_H-M   'P 1'
#
loop_
_entity.id
_entity.type
_entity.pdbx_description
1 polymer ?
#
loop_
_entity_poly.entity_id
_entity_poly.type
_entity_poly.pdbx_seq_one_letter_code
_entity_poly.pdbx_strand_id
1 'polypeptide(L)'
;MENKVQVFFDSMCNSCQYKFKKVISVAKKNALKDLDDLQVFLCTVDKNRSIEDDNGLVPLAFIFCKKDSYVFFWKEDLYNGDGSSKIKIVNDRLILSQAIIDRIKEHNANNNELIVVKKKQTQDITSKLISENNTSIVKHFNRQMAIMGLIFYEIRK
;
A
#
# COMPACT_ATOMS: atom_id res chain seq x y z
N MET A 1 -10.04 -11.55 -22.11
CA MET A 1 -8.92 -12.00 -21.25
C MET A 1 -9.54 -12.30 -19.90
N GLU A 2 -9.61 -13.57 -19.49
CA GLU A 2 -10.09 -13.90 -18.13
C GLU A 2 -9.22 -13.14 -17.13
N ASN A 3 -9.86 -12.38 -16.24
CA ASN A 3 -9.13 -11.63 -15.23
C ASN A 3 -8.47 -12.65 -14.30
N LYS A 4 -7.13 -12.66 -14.22
CA LYS A 4 -6.34 -13.55 -13.34
C LYS A 4 -6.91 -13.62 -11.91
N VAL A 5 -7.44 -12.49 -11.42
CA VAL A 5 -8.09 -12.38 -10.10
C VAL A 5 -9.35 -13.23 -10.01
N GLN A 6 -10.14 -13.29 -11.08
CA GLN A 6 -11.35 -14.11 -11.19
C GLN A 6 -11.01 -15.60 -11.13
N VAL A 7 -9.94 -16.04 -11.81
CA VAL A 7 -9.47 -17.43 -11.77
C VAL A 7 -9.15 -17.88 -10.34
N PHE A 8 -8.45 -17.04 -9.56
CA PHE A 8 -8.19 -17.33 -8.15
C PHE A 8 -9.44 -17.31 -7.29
N PHE A 9 -10.36 -16.38 -7.54
CA PHE A 9 -11.60 -16.32 -6.79
C PHE A 9 -12.45 -17.58 -7.00
N ASP A 10 -12.55 -18.06 -8.24
CA ASP A 10 -13.33 -19.23 -8.59
C ASP A 10 -12.71 -20.55 -8.09
N SER A 11 -11.38 -20.59 -7.90
CA SER A 11 -10.70 -21.76 -7.32
C SER A 11 -10.85 -21.87 -5.79
N MET A 12 -11.33 -20.83 -5.12
CA MET A 12 -11.49 -20.81 -3.66
C MET A 12 -12.77 -21.50 -3.18
N CYS A 13 -12.73 -22.09 -1.99
CA CYS A 13 -13.96 -22.52 -1.32
C CYS A 13 -14.78 -21.31 -0.83
N ASN A 14 -16.08 -21.49 -0.59
CA ASN A 14 -17.01 -20.42 -0.18
C ASN A 14 -16.51 -19.57 1.01
N SER A 15 -15.92 -20.21 2.02
CA SER A 15 -15.35 -19.50 3.18
C SER A 15 -14.20 -18.57 2.77
N CYS A 16 -13.34 -19.01 1.86
CA CYS A 16 -12.23 -18.21 1.36
C CYS A 16 -12.69 -17.13 0.39
N GLN A 17 -13.68 -17.39 -0.46
CA GLN A 17 -14.32 -16.37 -1.29
C GLN A 17 -14.91 -15.24 -0.44
N TYR A 18 -15.51 -15.56 0.70
CA TYR A 18 -16.00 -14.55 1.63
C TYR A 18 -14.86 -13.69 2.22
N LYS A 19 -13.75 -14.31 2.62
CA LYS A 19 -12.54 -13.58 3.07
C LYS A 19 -11.94 -12.73 1.95
N PHE A 20 -11.90 -13.26 0.73
CA PHE A 20 -11.43 -12.56 -0.46
C PHE A 20 -12.22 -11.27 -0.68
N LYS A 21 -13.56 -11.35 -0.66
CA LYS A 21 -14.44 -10.17 -0.79
C LYS A 21 -14.17 -9.12 0.30
N LYS A 22 -13.82 -9.54 1.52
CA LYS A 22 -13.41 -8.62 2.60
C LYS A 22 -12.10 -7.90 2.25
N VAL A 23 -11.08 -8.63 1.77
CA VAL A 23 -9.81 -8.02 1.35
C VAL A 23 -10.05 -6.99 0.25
N ILE A 24 -10.84 -7.33 -0.78
CA ILE A 24 -11.19 -6.38 -1.86
C ILE A 24 -11.95 -5.16 -1.32
N SER A 25 -12.87 -5.35 -0.39
CA SER A 25 -13.61 -4.25 0.24
C SER A 25 -12.69 -3.30 1.02
N VAL A 26 -11.68 -3.85 1.71
CA VAL A 26 -10.66 -3.03 2.40
C VAL A 26 -9.78 -2.30 1.39
N ALA A 27 -9.30 -2.99 0.36
CA ALA A 27 -8.49 -2.40 -0.70
C ALA A 27 -9.19 -1.22 -1.38
N LYS A 28 -10.48 -1.37 -1.73
CA LYS A 28 -11.32 -0.32 -2.35
C LYS A 28 -11.50 0.94 -1.50
N LYS A 29 -11.30 0.86 -0.18
CA LYS A 29 -11.40 2.03 0.71
C LYS A 29 -10.15 2.89 0.69
N ASN A 30 -9.04 2.38 0.17
CA ASN A 30 -7.82 3.16 0.06
C ASN A 30 -7.94 4.10 -1.15
N ALA A 31 -8.11 5.40 -0.89
CA ALA A 31 -8.25 6.41 -1.94
C ALA A 31 -6.95 6.70 -2.71
N LEU A 32 -5.80 6.23 -2.20
CA LEU A 32 -4.48 6.48 -2.78
C LEU A 32 -3.99 5.34 -3.67
N LYS A 33 -4.66 4.18 -3.68
CA LYS A 33 -4.22 2.99 -4.41
C LYS A 33 -5.33 2.49 -5.34
N ASP A 34 -4.96 2.14 -6.57
CA ASP A 34 -5.88 1.53 -7.54
C ASP A 34 -6.01 0.03 -7.27
N LEU A 35 -7.23 -0.50 -7.38
CA LEU A 35 -7.47 -1.93 -7.27
C LEU A 35 -6.77 -2.72 -8.38
N ASP A 36 -6.51 -2.10 -9.54
CA ASP A 36 -5.78 -2.73 -10.65
C ASP A 36 -4.30 -3.01 -10.30
N ASP A 37 -3.75 -2.29 -9.31
CA ASP A 37 -2.41 -2.55 -8.76
C ASP A 37 -2.41 -3.59 -7.64
N LEU A 38 -3.58 -4.11 -7.25
CA LEU A 38 -3.67 -5.19 -6.27
C LEU A 38 -3.41 -6.54 -6.96
N GLN A 39 -2.37 -7.22 -6.51
CA GLN A 39 -2.00 -8.53 -7.02
C GLN A 39 -2.28 -9.63 -6.02
N VAL A 40 -2.70 -10.78 -6.55
CA VAL A 40 -2.97 -12.00 -5.78
C VAL A 40 -2.09 -13.14 -6.30
N PHE A 41 -1.56 -13.91 -5.36
CA PHE A 41 -0.71 -15.06 -5.60
C PHE A 41 -1.10 -16.24 -4.73
N LEU A 42 -0.82 -17.44 -5.21
CA LEU A 42 -0.75 -18.63 -4.36
C LEU A 42 0.49 -18.51 -3.47
N CYS A 43 0.33 -18.86 -2.20
CA CYS A 43 1.37 -18.72 -1.20
C CYS A 43 1.61 -20.06 -0.52
N THR A 44 2.87 -20.46 -0.44
CA THR A 44 3.32 -21.48 0.49
C THR A 44 4.02 -20.79 1.66
N VAL A 45 3.71 -21.21 2.89
CA VAL A 45 4.40 -20.69 4.07
C VAL A 45 5.50 -21.67 4.46
N ASP A 46 6.74 -21.19 4.44
CA ASP A 46 7.90 -21.95 4.89
C ASP A 46 8.29 -21.48 6.30
N LYS A 47 8.38 -22.43 7.23
CA LYS A 47 8.74 -22.14 8.63
C LYS A 47 10.24 -22.01 8.84
N ASN A 48 11.05 -22.51 7.90
CA ASN A 48 12.51 -22.48 7.97
C ASN A 48 13.12 -21.28 7.25
N ARG A 49 12.33 -20.60 6.41
CA ARG A 49 12.69 -19.36 5.72
C ARG A 49 12.69 -18.20 6.72
N SER A 50 13.68 -17.33 6.65
CA SER A 50 13.75 -16.16 7.52
C SER A 50 13.03 -14.96 6.91
N ILE A 51 12.87 -13.90 7.69
CA ILE A 51 12.21 -12.68 7.22
C ILE A 51 13.08 -11.89 6.24
N GLU A 52 14.40 -12.01 6.37
CA GLU A 52 15.39 -11.41 5.47
C GLU A 52 15.27 -12.00 4.07
N ASP A 53 14.96 -13.30 3.96
CA ASP A 53 14.72 -13.95 2.67
C ASP A 53 13.50 -13.36 1.93
N ASP A 54 12.56 -12.75 2.67
CA ASP A 54 11.38 -12.11 2.10
C ASP A 54 11.58 -10.62 1.82
N ASN A 55 12.80 -10.10 1.99
CA ASN A 55 13.16 -8.70 1.73
C ASN A 55 12.26 -7.68 2.45
N GLY A 56 11.75 -8.04 3.64
CA GLY A 56 10.90 -7.17 4.45
C GLY A 56 9.55 -6.82 3.81
N LEU A 57 9.10 -7.59 2.82
CA LEU A 57 7.82 -7.40 2.16
C LEU A 57 6.66 -7.44 3.16
N VAL A 58 5.70 -6.52 3.04
CA VAL A 58 4.51 -6.50 3.89
C VAL A 58 3.28 -6.75 3.02
N PRO A 59 2.69 -7.96 3.08
CA PRO A 59 1.47 -8.24 2.34
C PRO A 59 0.30 -7.45 2.90
N LEU A 60 -0.61 -7.03 2.03
CA LEU A 60 -1.88 -6.41 2.45
C LEU A 60 -2.71 -7.41 3.26
N ALA A 61 -2.79 -8.65 2.78
CA ALA A 61 -3.59 -9.69 3.41
C ALA A 61 -3.06 -11.08 3.08
N PHE A 62 -3.39 -12.03 3.95
CA PHE A 62 -3.15 -13.45 3.76
C PHE A 62 -4.43 -14.23 4.07
N ILE A 63 -4.80 -15.15 3.19
CA ILE A 63 -5.95 -16.03 3.35
C ILE A 63 -5.45 -17.46 3.39
N PHE A 64 -5.57 -18.08 4.56
CA PHE A 64 -5.41 -19.52 4.71
C PHE A 64 -6.70 -20.23 4.29
N CYS A 65 -6.61 -21.09 3.28
CA CYS A 65 -7.67 -21.99 2.84
C CYS A 65 -7.31 -23.45 3.14
N LYS A 66 -8.29 -24.34 3.00
CA LYS A 66 -8.12 -25.76 3.36
C LYS A 66 -7.05 -26.48 2.52
N LYS A 67 -6.91 -26.11 1.24
CA LYS A 67 -5.99 -26.74 0.28
C LYS A 67 -4.82 -25.85 -0.14
N ASP A 68 -5.06 -24.55 -0.14
CA ASP A 68 -4.13 -23.55 -0.65
C ASP A 68 -4.08 -22.36 0.31
N SER A 69 -3.10 -21.49 0.11
CA SER A 69 -3.12 -20.16 0.74
C SER A 69 -2.91 -19.10 -0.32
N TYR A 70 -3.46 -17.93 -0.05
CA TYR A 70 -3.44 -16.80 -0.98
C TYR A 70 -2.91 -15.57 -0.28
N VAL A 71 -2.13 -14.78 -0.99
CA VAL A 71 -1.52 -13.57 -0.46
C VAL A 71 -1.75 -12.41 -1.42
N PHE A 72 -1.93 -11.23 -0.85
CA PHE A 72 -2.27 -10.01 -1.56
C PHE A 72 -1.17 -8.97 -1.36
N PHE A 73 -0.70 -8.38 -2.45
CA PHE A 73 0.30 -7.32 -2.44
C PHE A 73 -0.16 -6.16 -3.31
N TRP A 74 0.19 -4.95 -2.91
CA TRP A 74 0.23 -3.85 -3.87
C TRP A 74 1.46 -4.03 -4.75
N LYS A 75 1.33 -3.70 -6.03
CA LYS A 75 2.41 -3.83 -7.02
C LYS A 75 3.68 -3.09 -6.57
N GLU A 76 3.57 -1.88 -6.06
CA GLU A 76 4.71 -1.09 -5.54
C GLU A 76 5.44 -1.76 -4.36
N ASP A 77 4.72 -2.54 -3.56
CA ASP A 77 5.30 -3.26 -2.43
C ASP A 77 6.11 -4.46 -2.94
N LEU A 78 5.69 -5.08 -4.05
CA LEU A 78 6.26 -6.32 -4.58
C LEU A 78 7.37 -6.13 -5.63
N TYR A 79 7.35 -5.02 -6.38
CA TYR A 79 8.31 -4.75 -7.44
C TYR A 79 9.20 -3.56 -7.10
N ASN A 80 10.41 -3.57 -7.65
CA ASN A 80 11.33 -2.45 -7.67
C ASN A 80 10.91 -1.45 -8.76
N GLY A 81 11.46 -0.24 -8.74
CA GLY A 81 11.17 0.80 -9.74
C GLY A 81 11.56 0.43 -11.18
N ASP A 82 12.45 -0.55 -11.35
CA ASP A 82 12.85 -1.11 -12.64
C ASP A 82 11.92 -2.26 -13.13
N GLY A 83 10.88 -2.61 -12.34
CA GLY A 83 9.96 -3.70 -12.64
C GLY A 83 10.45 -5.09 -12.24
N SER A 84 11.67 -5.23 -11.71
CA SER A 84 12.15 -6.49 -11.14
C SER A 84 11.37 -6.82 -9.86
N SER A 85 11.12 -8.10 -9.60
CA SER A 85 10.42 -8.50 -8.37
C SER A 85 11.39 -8.53 -7.19
N LYS A 86 10.91 -8.04 -6.04
CA LYS A 86 11.64 -8.11 -4.77
C LYS A 86 11.67 -9.52 -4.19
N ILE A 87 10.85 -10.44 -4.67
CA ILE A 87 10.87 -11.85 -4.24
C ILE A 87 10.72 -12.77 -5.45
N LYS A 88 11.18 -14.01 -5.31
CA LYS A 88 11.02 -15.00 -6.37
C LYS A 88 9.54 -15.36 -6.54
N ILE A 89 8.98 -15.01 -7.70
CA ILE A 89 7.63 -15.40 -8.13
C ILE A 89 7.76 -16.39 -9.28
N VAL A 90 7.11 -17.55 -9.16
CA VAL A 90 7.13 -18.59 -10.20
C VAL A 90 5.70 -19.07 -10.43
N ASN A 91 5.18 -18.92 -11.64
CA ASN A 91 3.83 -19.38 -12.02
C ASN A 91 2.74 -18.92 -11.04
N ASP A 92 2.74 -17.62 -10.73
CA ASP A 92 1.84 -16.98 -9.75
C ASP A 92 1.86 -17.59 -8.34
N ARG A 93 2.97 -18.26 -8.00
CA ARG A 93 3.25 -18.78 -6.67
C ARG A 93 4.44 -18.07 -6.07
N LEU A 94 4.39 -17.89 -4.76
CA LEU A 94 5.49 -17.39 -3.97
C LEU A 94 5.57 -18.14 -2.63
N ILE A 95 6.73 -18.06 -2.01
CA ILE A 95 7.01 -18.68 -0.72
C ILE A 95 7.32 -17.54 0.25
N LEU A 96 6.63 -17.50 1.39
CA LEU A 96 6.90 -16.54 2.47
C LEU A 96 7.29 -17.27 3.74
N SER A 97 8.10 -16.62 4.56
CA SER A 97 8.37 -17.04 5.92
C SER A 97 7.12 -16.95 6.78
N GLN A 98 7.05 -17.81 7.80
CA GLN A 98 6.03 -17.71 8.85
C GLN A 98 6.08 -16.34 9.55
N ALA A 99 7.27 -15.75 9.70
CA ALA A 99 7.47 -14.45 10.33
C ALA A 99 6.72 -13.30 9.61
N ILE A 100 6.71 -13.30 8.27
CA ILE A 100 5.92 -12.33 7.50
C ILE A 100 4.42 -12.49 7.75
N ILE A 101 3.94 -13.74 7.82
CA ILE A 101 2.52 -14.01 8.09
C ILE A 101 2.11 -13.53 9.48
N ASP A 102 2.98 -13.68 10.48
CA ASP A 102 2.69 -13.24 11.84
C ASP A 102 2.74 -11.70 11.97
N ARG A 103 3.61 -11.01 11.24
CA ARG A 103 3.59 -9.54 11.15
C ARG A 103 2.28 -8.98 10.59
N ILE A 104 1.62 -9.68 9.67
CA ILE A 104 0.28 -9.28 9.18
C ILE A 104 -0.74 -9.30 10.33
N LYS A 105 -0.66 -10.29 11.23
CA LYS A 105 -1.57 -10.39 12.37
C LYS A 105 -1.30 -9.27 13.38
N GLU A 106 -0.03 -8.96 13.64
CA GLU A 106 0.36 -7.86 14.54
C GLU A 106 -0.06 -6.49 13.98
N HIS A 107 0.14 -6.27 12.68
CA HIS A 107 -0.31 -5.05 12.01
C HIS A 107 -1.85 -4.93 12.03
N ASN A 108 -2.59 -6.04 11.86
CA ASN A 108 -4.05 -6.03 11.97
C ASN A 108 -4.56 -5.94 13.42
N ALA A 109 -3.82 -6.46 14.40
CA ALA A 109 -4.16 -6.36 15.82
C ALA A 109 -3.91 -4.95 16.37
N ASN A 110 -2.85 -4.28 15.90
CA ASN A 110 -2.59 -2.87 16.17
C ASN A 110 -3.54 -1.96 15.36
N ASN A 111 -4.00 -2.42 14.19
CA ASN A 111 -5.09 -1.80 13.42
C ASN A 111 -6.50 -2.29 13.83
N ASN A 112 -6.65 -2.85 15.04
CA ASN A 112 -7.96 -2.85 15.73
C ASN A 112 -8.43 -1.44 16.11
N GLU A 113 -7.73 -0.40 15.65
CA GLU A 113 -8.41 0.83 15.26
C GLU A 113 -9.32 0.59 14.04
N LEU A 114 -10.48 0.02 14.36
CA LEU A 114 -11.73 0.73 14.11
C LEU A 114 -11.62 2.17 14.64
N ILE A 115 -10.85 3.01 13.96
CA ILE A 115 -11.18 4.43 13.91
C ILE A 115 -12.40 4.53 12.99
N VAL A 116 -13.57 4.26 13.57
CA VAL A 116 -14.71 5.14 13.32
C VAL A 116 -14.35 6.46 13.99
N VAL A 117 -13.47 7.26 13.36
CA VAL A 117 -13.57 8.71 13.56
C VAL A 117 -14.88 9.03 12.88
N LYS A 118 -15.91 9.23 13.71
CA LYS A 118 -17.06 10.03 13.35
C LYS A 118 -16.53 11.22 12.56
N LYS A 119 -16.87 11.25 11.28
CA LYS A 119 -16.85 12.37 10.33
C LYS A 119 -16.75 13.73 11.03
N LYS A 120 -15.54 14.15 11.45
CA LYS A 120 -15.24 15.53 11.90
C LYS A 120 -13.78 15.89 12.24
N GLN A 121 -12.75 15.08 11.93
CA GLN A 121 -11.36 15.48 12.23
C GLN A 121 -10.30 15.22 11.15
N THR A 122 -10.67 14.75 9.95
CA THR A 122 -9.72 14.62 8.82
C THR A 122 -9.61 15.89 7.97
N GLN A 123 -10.52 16.86 8.14
CA GLN A 123 -10.41 18.16 7.45
C GLN A 123 -9.41 19.10 8.12
N ASP A 124 -9.20 19.02 9.43
CA ASP A 124 -8.30 19.94 10.15
C ASP A 124 -6.83 19.57 10.02
N ILE A 125 -6.46 18.29 9.94
CA ILE A 125 -5.05 17.88 9.82
C ILE A 125 -4.55 18.13 8.40
N THR A 126 -5.40 17.86 7.39
CA THR A 126 -5.07 18.12 5.99
C THR A 126 -5.04 19.63 5.70
N SER A 127 -5.95 20.43 6.28
CA SER A 127 -5.92 21.89 6.12
C SER A 127 -4.74 22.54 6.85
N LYS A 128 -4.30 22.01 8.00
CA LYS A 128 -3.09 22.50 8.69
C LYS A 128 -1.82 22.20 7.89
N LEU A 129 -1.67 20.99 7.36
CA LEU A 129 -0.51 20.63 6.52
C LEU A 129 -0.50 21.36 5.16
N ILE A 130 -1.67 21.59 4.54
CA ILE A 130 -1.78 22.36 3.30
C ILE A 130 -1.54 23.87 3.56
N SER A 131 -2.02 24.42 4.67
CA SER A 131 -1.80 25.83 5.01
C SER A 131 -0.37 26.14 5.45
N GLU A 132 0.31 25.23 6.15
CA GLU A 132 1.73 25.37 6.53
C GLU A 132 2.65 25.27 5.30
N ASN A 133 2.35 24.38 4.34
CA ASN A 133 3.09 24.34 3.07
C ASN A 133 2.81 25.57 2.19
N ASN A 134 1.55 26.02 2.09
CA ASN A 134 1.21 27.19 1.30
C ASN A 134 1.79 28.49 1.88
N THR A 135 1.84 28.65 3.20
CA THR A 135 2.47 29.82 3.83
C THR A 135 3.99 29.82 3.66
N SER A 136 4.64 28.66 3.73
CA SER A 136 6.08 28.52 3.46
C SER A 136 6.41 28.84 1.99
N ILE A 137 5.62 28.31 1.04
CA ILE A 137 5.80 28.56 -0.40
C ILE A 137 5.51 30.03 -0.75
N VAL A 138 4.43 30.62 -0.23
CA VAL A 138 4.10 32.04 -0.47
C VAL A 138 5.16 32.96 0.14
N LYS A 139 5.68 32.65 1.34
CA LYS A 139 6.74 33.46 1.98
C LYS A 139 8.05 33.36 1.21
N HIS A 140 8.38 32.18 0.69
CA HIS A 140 9.55 31.98 -0.17
C HIS A 140 9.40 32.71 -1.52
N PHE A 141 8.24 32.61 -2.16
CA PHE A 141 7.93 33.29 -3.41
C PHE A 141 7.95 34.82 -3.26
N ASN A 142 7.32 35.35 -2.22
CA ASN A 142 7.34 36.80 -1.93
C ASN A 142 8.76 37.32 -1.64
N ARG A 143 9.60 36.51 -0.98
CA ARG A 143 11.02 36.86 -0.76
C ARG A 143 11.81 36.86 -2.08
N GLN A 144 11.56 35.91 -2.98
CA GLN A 144 12.19 35.89 -4.31
C GLN A 144 11.73 37.06 -5.19
N MET A 145 10.44 37.40 -5.17
CA MET A 145 9.91 38.55 -5.90
C MET A 145 10.41 39.90 -5.38
N ALA A 146 10.60 40.04 -4.06
CA ALA A 146 11.19 41.24 -3.47
C ALA A 146 12.67 41.42 -3.86
N ILE A 147 13.43 40.33 -3.92
CA ILE A 147 14.84 40.34 -4.39
C ILE A 147 14.89 40.69 -5.89
N MET A 148 14.02 40.11 -6.72
CA MET A 148 13.92 40.49 -8.13
C MET A 148 13.54 41.96 -8.32
N GLY A 149 12.61 42.48 -7.53
CA GLY A 149 12.21 43.89 -7.57
C GLY A 149 13.35 44.86 -7.23
N LEU A 150 14.21 44.51 -6.25
CA LEU A 150 15.40 45.30 -5.91
C LEU A 150 16.46 45.24 -7.02
N ILE A 151 16.69 44.08 -7.63
CA ILE A 151 17.62 43.93 -8.77
C ILE A 151 17.13 44.76 -9.97
N PHE A 152 15.82 44.78 -10.24
CA PHE A 152 15.25 45.57 -11.34
C PHE A 152 15.32 47.10 -11.10
N TYR A 153 15.35 47.56 -9.85
CA TYR A 153 15.52 48.99 -9.53
C TYR A 153 16.96 49.45 -9.73
N GLU A 154 17.94 48.60 -9.39
CA GLU A 154 19.37 48.92 -9.53
C GLU A 154 19.85 48.91 -11.00
N ILE A 155 19.20 48.14 -11.88
CA ILE A 155 19.50 48.09 -13.33
C ILE A 155 18.87 49.27 -14.10
N ARG A 156 17.91 49.99 -13.49
CA ARG A 156 17.15 51.09 -14.14
C ARG A 156 17.62 52.50 -13.74
N LYS A 157 18.75 52.59 -13.05
CA LYS A 157 19.46 53.83 -12.68
C LYS A 157 20.67 54.01 -13.57
#